data_AF-A0AAE0RRF2-F1
#
_entry.id   AF-A0AAE0RRF2-F1
#
_cell.length_a   1.000
_cell.length_b   1.000
_cell.length_c   1.000
_cell.angle_alpha   90.00
_cell.angle_beta   90.00
_cell.angle_gamma   90.00
#
_symmetry.space_group_name_H-M   'P 1'
#
loop_
_entity.id
_entity.type
_entity.pdbx_description
1 polymer ?
#
loop_
_entity_poly.entity_id
_entity_poly.type
_entity_poly.pdbx_seq_one_letter_code
_entity_poly.pdbx_strand_id
1 'polypeptide(L)'
;MAYEGVCNSFDNYCVCTLEYNPMCGTDGHTYANECILKCRGGTIAYKGKCLAMQDFNRCGCACQLIYLPVCGKDGRTYANICEMKCCGIEISYEGKCKNTDRALKETKSLAASADSSPNMNADKI
;
A
#
# COMPACT_ATOMS: atom_id res chain seq x y z
N MET A 1 -5.24 -43.04 -26.41
CA MET A 1 -5.21 -41.96 -27.41
C MET A 1 -4.45 -40.80 -26.79
N ALA A 2 -3.24 -40.52 -27.26
CA ALA A 2 -2.46 -39.37 -26.83
C ALA A 2 -2.57 -38.33 -27.96
N TYR A 3 -2.94 -37.09 -27.62
CA TYR A 3 -2.88 -35.99 -28.57
C TYR A 3 -1.46 -35.42 -28.53
N GLU A 4 -0.81 -35.32 -29.69
CA GLU A 4 0.47 -34.65 -29.81
C GLU A 4 0.22 -33.14 -29.90
N GLY A 5 0.29 -32.48 -28.74
CA GLY A 5 0.40 -31.02 -28.69
C GLY A 5 1.86 -30.63 -28.84
N VAL A 6 2.18 -29.84 -29.87
CA VAL A 6 3.49 -29.17 -29.95
C VAL A 6 3.48 -28.05 -28.92
N CYS A 7 4.44 -28.02 -28.00
CA CYS A 7 4.67 -26.86 -27.14
C CYS A 7 5.11 -25.69 -28.03
N ASN A 8 4.14 -24.89 -28.48
CA ASN A 8 4.39 -23.79 -29.39
C ASN A 8 5.02 -22.63 -28.61
N SER A 9 6.34 -22.52 -28.66
CA SER A 9 7.16 -21.60 -27.87
C SER A 9 7.22 -20.19 -28.48
N PHE A 10 6.10 -19.64 -28.95
CA PHE A 10 6.10 -18.39 -29.71
C PHE A 10 5.00 -17.39 -29.37
N ASP A 11 4.40 -17.44 -28.18
CA ASP A 11 3.57 -16.33 -27.69
C ASP A 11 3.80 -16.05 -26.19
N ASN A 12 4.54 -14.97 -25.90
CA ASN A 12 4.53 -14.23 -24.63
C ASN A 12 4.55 -15.05 -23.32
N TYR A 13 5.30 -16.15 -23.26
CA TYR A 13 5.45 -16.91 -22.02
C TYR A 13 6.49 -16.24 -21.09
N CYS A 14 6.00 -15.54 -20.07
CA CYS A 14 6.84 -14.94 -19.04
C CYS A 14 7.36 -15.99 -18.06
N VAL A 15 8.59 -16.46 -18.26
CA VAL A 15 9.27 -17.30 -17.27
C VAL A 15 9.78 -16.41 -16.12
N CYS A 16 8.96 -16.28 -15.09
CA CYS A 16 9.31 -15.52 -13.88
C CYS A 16 9.17 -16.41 -12.64
N THR A 17 9.96 -16.12 -11.61
CA THR A 17 9.77 -16.74 -10.30
C THR A 17 8.43 -16.28 -9.70
N LEU A 18 7.85 -17.10 -8.82
CA LEU A 18 6.65 -16.76 -8.05
C LEU A 18 6.97 -15.94 -6.80
N GLU A 19 8.18 -15.39 -6.71
CA GLU A 19 8.58 -14.54 -5.59
C GLU A 19 7.77 -13.24 -5.60
N TYR A 20 7.28 -12.85 -4.42
CA TYR A 20 6.48 -11.66 -4.25
C TYR A 20 7.33 -10.47 -3.76
N ASN A 21 7.80 -9.66 -4.71
CA ASN A 21 8.57 -8.44 -4.50
C ASN A 21 7.91 -7.30 -5.29
N PRO A 22 6.81 -6.71 -4.78
CA PRO A 22 5.91 -5.91 -5.59
C PRO A 22 6.57 -4.65 -6.14
N MET A 23 6.21 -4.29 -7.38
CA MET A 23 6.72 -3.11 -8.07
C MET A 23 5.56 -2.31 -8.65
N CYS A 24 5.63 -0.99 -8.56
CA CYS A 24 4.67 -0.10 -9.19
C CYS A 24 5.16 0.28 -10.58
N GLY A 25 4.36 0.01 -11.60
CA GLY A 25 4.62 0.47 -12.96
C GLY A 25 4.27 1.94 -13.15
N THR A 26 4.86 2.57 -14.16
CA THR A 26 4.48 3.93 -14.60
C THR A 26 3.06 4.01 -15.15
N ASP A 27 2.46 2.86 -15.44
CA ASP A 27 1.05 2.66 -15.81
C ASP A 27 0.10 2.59 -14.61
N GLY A 28 0.62 2.77 -13.38
CA GLY A 28 -0.17 2.72 -12.15
C GLY A 28 -0.59 1.31 -11.73
N HIS A 29 -0.10 0.25 -12.39
CA HIS A 29 -0.41 -1.13 -12.02
C HIS A 29 0.66 -1.72 -11.10
N THR A 30 0.21 -2.49 -10.12
CA THR A 30 1.11 -3.26 -9.25
C THR A 30 1.45 -4.59 -9.90
N TYR A 31 2.74 -4.85 -10.07
CA TYR A 31 3.26 -6.11 -10.57
C TYR A 31 3.83 -6.93 -9.41
N ALA A 32 3.61 -8.24 -9.41
CA ALA A 32 4.01 -9.12 -8.31
C ALA A 32 5.54 -9.16 -8.11
N ASN A 33 6.31 -8.99 -9.19
CA ASN A 33 7.74 -8.75 -9.16
C ASN A 33 8.22 -7.99 -10.40
N GLU A 34 9.48 -7.57 -10.37
CA GLU A 34 10.15 -6.87 -11.48
C GLU A 34 10.19 -7.69 -12.77
N CYS A 35 10.33 -9.02 -12.70
CA CYS A 35 10.33 -9.89 -13.88
C CYS A 35 9.00 -9.80 -14.62
N ILE A 36 7.88 -9.92 -13.91
CA ILE A 36 6.53 -9.84 -14.50
C ILE A 36 6.28 -8.44 -15.08
N LEU A 37 6.76 -7.38 -14.41
CA LEU A 37 6.67 -6.00 -14.91
C LEU A 37 7.40 -5.86 -16.25
N LYS A 38 8.67 -6.25 -16.31
CA LYS A 38 9.49 -6.15 -17.53
C LYS A 38 8.95 -7.04 -18.65
N CYS A 39 8.49 -8.24 -18.31
CA CYS A 39 7.94 -9.16 -19.29
C CYS A 39 6.67 -8.62 -19.96
N ARG A 40 5.87 -7.84 -19.22
CA ARG A 40 4.72 -7.11 -19.77
C ARG A 40 5.09 -5.79 -20.46
N GLY A 41 6.37 -5.50 -20.63
CA GLY A 41 6.85 -4.24 -21.22
C GLY A 41 6.64 -3.02 -20.31
N GLY A 42 6.36 -3.22 -19.03
CA GLY A 42 6.18 -2.14 -18.06
C GLY A 42 7.50 -1.44 -17.73
N THR A 43 7.41 -0.17 -17.30
CA THR A 43 8.54 0.57 -16.73
C THR A 43 8.32 0.78 -15.25
N ILE A 44 9.37 0.66 -14.44
CA ILE A 44 9.28 0.81 -12.98
C ILE A 44 9.11 2.29 -12.63
N ALA A 45 8.06 2.63 -11.89
CA ALA A 45 7.91 3.93 -11.24
C ALA A 45 8.65 3.95 -9.88
N TYR A 46 8.31 3.01 -8.99
CA TYR A 46 8.97 2.84 -7.69
C TYR A 46 8.79 1.42 -7.14
N LYS A 47 9.62 1.06 -6.15
CA LYS A 47 9.55 -0.22 -5.45
C LYS A 47 8.37 -0.26 -4.49
N GLY A 48 7.67 -1.39 -4.42
CA GLY A 48 6.46 -1.56 -3.62
C GLY A 48 5.19 -1.60 -4.47
N LYS A 49 4.04 -1.85 -3.82
CA LYS A 49 2.74 -1.77 -4.48
C LYS A 49 2.49 -0.34 -4.97
N CYS A 50 1.75 -0.20 -6.05
CA CYS A 50 1.22 1.11 -6.41
C CYS A 50 0.33 1.62 -5.29
N LEU A 51 0.56 2.87 -4.91
CA LEU A 51 -0.28 3.65 -4.03
C LEU A 51 -1.64 3.76 -4.72
N ALA A 52 -2.69 3.27 -4.07
CA ALA A 52 -4.03 3.33 -4.65
C ALA A 52 -4.40 4.81 -4.83
N MET A 53 -5.25 5.13 -5.81
CA MET A 53 -5.79 6.48 -5.96
C MET A 53 -6.51 7.00 -4.69
N GLN A 54 -6.86 6.09 -3.77
CA GLN A 54 -7.40 6.41 -2.45
C GLN A 54 -6.35 6.94 -1.45
N ASP A 55 -5.06 6.92 -1.78
CA ASP A 55 -3.98 7.38 -0.89
C ASP A 55 -3.46 8.78 -1.22
N PHE A 56 -3.71 9.29 -2.44
CA PHE A 56 -3.32 10.67 -2.83
C PHE A 56 -4.50 11.64 -2.96
N ASN A 57 -5.74 11.15 -2.94
CA ASN A 57 -6.90 12.03 -3.05
C ASN A 57 -8.09 11.54 -2.23
N ARG A 58 -7.84 11.06 -1.00
CA ARG A 58 -8.95 10.63 -0.13
C ARG A 58 -9.87 11.78 0.28
N CYS A 59 -9.41 13.03 0.14
CA CYS A 59 -10.09 14.21 0.65
C CYS A 59 -10.52 15.19 -0.45
N GLY A 60 -10.22 14.91 -1.73
CA GLY A 60 -10.88 15.53 -2.88
C GLY A 60 -10.59 17.02 -3.13
N CYS A 61 -9.51 17.59 -2.59
CA CYS A 61 -9.23 19.03 -2.77
C CYS A 61 -8.28 19.33 -3.92
N ALA A 62 -8.51 20.48 -4.56
CA ALA A 62 -7.57 21.08 -5.49
C ALA A 62 -6.45 21.81 -4.72
N CYS A 63 -5.36 21.10 -4.45
CA CYS A 63 -4.15 21.67 -3.87
C CYS A 63 -3.07 21.88 -4.94
N GLN A 64 -2.17 22.84 -4.69
CA GLN A 64 -0.99 23.01 -5.55
C GLN A 64 -0.09 21.77 -5.42
N LEU A 65 0.52 21.35 -6.53
CA LEU A 65 1.44 20.20 -6.59
C LEU A 65 2.84 20.56 -6.06
N ILE A 66 2.91 21.30 -4.96
CA ILE A 66 4.15 21.65 -4.29
C ILE A 66 4.47 20.58 -3.26
N TYR A 67 5.70 20.08 -3.27
CA TYR A 67 6.16 19.05 -2.34
C TYR A 67 6.88 19.65 -1.13
N LEU A 68 6.14 19.82 -0.03
CA LEU A 68 6.62 20.28 1.27
C LEU A 68 6.01 19.36 2.35
N PRO A 69 6.59 18.17 2.56
CA PRO A 69 5.91 17.11 3.29
C PRO A 69 5.67 17.48 4.76
N VAL A 70 4.52 17.07 5.28
CA VAL A 70 4.16 17.24 6.69
C VAL A 70 3.63 15.93 7.28
N CYS A 71 3.91 15.69 8.56
CA CYS A 71 3.37 14.57 9.29
C CYS A 71 2.10 15.02 10.03
N GLY A 72 0.96 14.40 9.75
CA GLY A 72 -0.29 14.65 10.44
C GLY A 72 -0.36 13.93 11.79
N LYS A 73 -1.24 14.38 12.68
CA LYS A 73 -1.53 13.70 13.96
C LYS A 73 -2.11 12.30 13.79
N ASP A 74 -2.60 11.97 12.61
CA ASP A 74 -3.04 10.63 12.21
C ASP A 74 -1.88 9.67 11.88
N GLY A 75 -0.64 10.16 11.94
CA GLY A 75 0.58 9.40 11.62
C GLY A 75 0.79 9.21 10.12
N ARG A 76 0.11 9.99 9.27
CA ARG A 76 0.29 9.96 7.81
C ARG A 76 1.11 11.14 7.32
N THR A 77 1.89 10.90 6.28
CA THR A 77 2.63 11.95 5.58
C THR A 77 1.77 12.49 4.46
N TYR A 78 1.58 13.80 4.43
CA TYR A 78 0.89 14.53 3.37
C TYR A 78 1.92 15.25 2.50
N ALA A 79 1.66 15.40 1.18
CA ALA A 79 2.65 16.00 0.28
C ALA A 79 2.87 17.49 0.56
N ASN A 80 1.84 18.15 1.08
CA ASN A 80 1.91 19.51 1.61
C ASN A 80 0.83 19.77 2.66
N ILE A 81 0.92 20.94 3.29
CA ILE A 81 -0.05 21.40 4.30
C ILE A 81 -1.47 21.57 3.75
N CYS A 82 -1.64 21.89 2.46
CA CYS A 82 -2.95 22.01 1.83
C CYS A 82 -3.65 20.65 1.81
N GLU A 83 -2.98 19.60 1.36
CA GLU A 83 -3.52 18.24 1.34
C GLU A 83 -3.85 17.74 2.76
N MET A 84 -3.02 18.04 3.75
CA MET A 84 -3.27 17.68 5.15
C MET A 84 -4.51 18.38 5.71
N LYS A 85 -4.60 19.71 5.54
CA LYS A 85 -5.74 20.51 6.00
C LYS A 85 -7.03 20.15 5.26
N CYS A 86 -6.92 19.84 3.98
CA CYS A 86 -8.02 19.32 3.17
C CYS A 86 -8.65 18.07 3.80
N CYS A 87 -7.81 17.19 4.37
CA CYS A 87 -8.27 16.03 5.10
C CYS A 87 -8.78 16.32 6.52
N GLY A 88 -8.85 17.58 6.94
CA GLY A 88 -9.23 17.97 8.29
C GLY A 88 -8.23 17.49 9.35
N ILE A 89 -6.99 17.19 8.94
CA ILE A 89 -5.95 16.68 9.83
C ILE A 89 -5.06 17.82 10.30
N GLU A 90 -4.75 17.80 11.59
CA GLU A 90 -3.81 18.74 12.20
C GLU A 90 -2.37 18.25 12.01
N ILE A 91 -1.45 19.22 11.87
CA ILE A 91 -0.02 18.94 11.79
C ILE A 91 0.50 18.40 13.12
N SER A 92 1.31 17.35 13.06
CA SER A 92 2.15 16.89 14.16
C SER A 92 3.51 17.58 14.11
N TYR A 93 4.22 17.44 12.99
CA TYR A 93 5.49 18.13 12.74
C TYR A 93 5.77 18.24 11.23
N GLU A 94 6.64 19.19 10.87
CA GLU A 94 7.10 19.36 9.50
C GLU A 94 8.04 18.22 9.06
N GLY A 95 7.95 17.84 7.79
CA GLY A 95 8.67 16.71 7.23
C GLY A 95 7.84 15.42 7.17
N LYS A 96 8.44 14.36 6.64
CA LYS A 96 7.81 13.05 6.56
C LYS A 96 7.64 12.45 7.95
N CYS A 97 6.58 11.66 8.13
CA CYS A 97 6.43 10.87 9.35
C CYS A 97 7.61 9.91 9.50
N LYS A 98 8.25 9.95 10.67
CA LYS A 98 9.28 9.00 11.10
C LYS A 98 8.56 7.69 11.40
N ASN A 99 8.64 6.77 10.46
CA ASN A 99 7.82 5.57 10.45
C ASN A 99 8.31 4.55 11.49
N THR A 100 7.94 4.73 12.75
CA THR A 100 8.12 3.71 13.80
C THR A 100 6.85 2.88 14.04
N ASP A 101 5.68 3.34 13.57
CA ASP A 101 4.40 2.77 14.01
C ASP A 101 3.42 2.36 12.89
N ARG A 102 3.67 2.69 11.61
CA ARG A 102 2.78 2.25 10.52
C ARG A 102 3.08 0.82 10.05
N ALA A 103 4.29 0.30 10.31
CA ALA A 103 4.63 -1.11 10.10
C ALA A 103 4.02 -2.06 11.17
N LEU A 104 3.54 -1.53 12.30
CA LEU A 104 2.97 -2.31 13.41
C LEU A 104 1.42 -2.28 13.46
N LYS A 105 0.77 -1.43 12.67
CA LYS A 105 -0.70 -1.43 12.57
C LYS A 105 -1.25 -2.46 11.58
N GLU A 106 -0.45 -2.89 10.61
CA GLU A 106 -0.84 -4.00 9.70
C GLU A 106 -0.85 -5.37 10.41
N THR A 107 -0.18 -5.52 11.56
CA THR A 107 -0.17 -6.77 12.33
C THR A 107 -1.23 -6.83 13.45
N LYS A 108 -1.97 -5.74 13.71
CA LYS A 108 -3.00 -5.70 14.78
C LYS A 108 -4.45 -5.75 14.30
N SER A 109 -4.72 -5.77 12.99
CA SER A 109 -6.10 -5.81 12.47
C SER A 109 -6.63 -7.21 12.12
N LEU A 110 -5.87 -8.29 12.36
CA LEU A 110 -6.31 -9.68 12.14
C LEU A 110 -6.48 -10.49 13.43
N ALA A 111 -6.31 -9.88 14.61
CA ALA A 111 -6.48 -10.56 15.89
C ALA A 111 -7.26 -9.69 16.87
N ALA A 112 -8.60 -9.68 16.75
CA ALA A 112 -9.56 -9.59 17.86
C ALA A 112 -10.97 -9.18 17.35
N SER A 113 -11.53 -9.96 16.44
CA SER A 113 -12.97 -10.20 16.42
C SER A 113 -13.17 -11.68 16.75
N ALA A 114 -13.05 -12.00 18.04
CA ALA A 114 -13.54 -13.24 18.62
C ALA A 114 -14.15 -12.89 19.97
N ASP A 115 -15.41 -13.28 20.08
CA ASP A 115 -16.43 -12.87 21.03
C ASP A 115 -16.24 -13.35 22.47
N SER A 116 -17.03 -12.71 23.34
CA SER A 116 -17.76 -13.28 24.49
C SER A 116 -16.99 -13.59 25.77
N SER A 117 -16.96 -12.64 26.70
CA SER A 117 -17.99 -12.51 27.75
C SER A 117 -17.52 -11.62 28.91
N PRO A 118 -18.42 -10.82 29.49
CA PRO A 118 -18.12 -10.01 30.66
C PRO A 118 -18.19 -10.90 31.91
N ASN A 119 -17.09 -10.99 32.68
CA ASN A 119 -17.21 -11.43 34.07
C ASN A 119 -17.28 -10.18 34.96
N MET A 120 -18.50 -9.87 35.38
CA MET A 120 -18.76 -8.98 36.51
C MET A 120 -18.74 -9.80 37.80
N ASN A 121 -18.12 -9.22 38.84
CA ASN A 121 -18.16 -9.59 40.26
C ASN A 121 -17.37 -10.84 40.68
N ALA A 122 -16.80 -10.92 41.88
CA ALA A 122 -16.77 -10.00 43.00
C ALA A 122 -15.63 -10.43 43.95
N ASP A 123 -15.00 -9.42 44.55
CA ASP A 123 -14.69 -9.29 45.97
C ASP A 123 -14.53 -10.55 46.87
N LYS A 124 -13.32 -10.61 47.44
CA LYS A 124 -13.06 -10.52 48.90
C LYS A 124 -13.36 -11.76 49.78
N ILE A 125 -12.31 -12.04 50.57
CA ILE A 125 -12.18 -12.85 51.82
C ILE A 125 -11.79 -14.31 51.60
#